data_AF-A0ABC8TU77-F1
#
_entry.id   AF-A0ABC8TU77-F1
#
_cell.length_a   1.000
_cell.length_b   1.000
_cell.length_c   1.000
_cell.angle_alpha   90.00
_cell.angle_beta   90.00
_cell.angle_gamma   90.00
#
_symmetry.space_group_name_H-M   'P 1'
#
loop_
_entity.id
_entity.type
_entity.pdbx_description
1 polymer ?
#
loop_
_entity_poly.entity_id
_entity_poly.type
_entity_poly.pdbx_seq_one_letter_code
_entity_poly.pdbx_strand_id
1 'polypeptide(L)'
;EDRRGVEEEGEERDSRVLEEMQRMEKVAQWLVDFAEAFQYPIEEEKVDEVAVQVAELAEICRKMEEGLVPLQQQVREVFHRIVRSRAEVLDVIDQVGKSSAPVPY
;
A
#
# COMPACT_ATOMS: atom_id res chain seq x y z
N GLU A 1 -5.59 -26.09 9.16
CA GLU A 1 -5.94 -24.77 9.73
C GLU A 1 -4.93 -23.64 9.43
N ASP A 2 -3.94 -23.82 8.55
CA ASP A 2 -2.82 -22.88 8.41
C ASP A 2 -3.02 -21.73 7.39
N ARG A 3 -4.13 -21.69 6.65
CA ARG A 3 -4.37 -20.61 5.65
C ARG A 3 -5.00 -19.34 6.21
N ARG A 4 -5.61 -19.41 7.40
CA ARG A 4 -6.39 -18.30 7.95
C ARG A 4 -5.52 -17.20 8.57
N GLY A 5 -4.31 -17.54 9.05
CA GLY A 5 -3.38 -16.57 9.64
C GLY A 5 -2.60 -15.72 8.62
N VAL A 6 -2.50 -16.17 7.37
CA VAL A 6 -1.80 -15.41 6.31
C VAL A 6 -2.71 -14.34 5.70
N GLU A 7 -4.02 -14.55 5.70
CA GLU A 7 -5.01 -13.64 5.13
C GLU A 7 -5.29 -12.43 6.06
N GLU A 8 -5.34 -12.63 7.40
CA GLU A 8 -5.47 -11.50 8.35
C GLU A 8 -4.25 -10.57 8.34
N GLU A 9 -3.03 -11.11 8.19
CA GLU A 9 -1.81 -10.28 8.15
C GLU A 9 -1.67 -9.45 6.85
N GLY A 10 -2.28 -9.88 5.73
CA GLY A 10 -2.21 -9.18 4.45
C GLY A 10 -3.14 -7.98 4.39
N GLU A 11 -4.38 -8.16 4.86
CA GLU A 11 -5.44 -7.14 4.83
C GLU A 11 -5.17 -6.01 5.85
N GLU A 12 -4.64 -6.33 7.04
CA GLU A 12 -4.20 -5.34 8.03
C GLU A 12 -2.98 -4.49 7.58
N ARG A 13 -2.17 -5.00 6.63
CA ARG A 13 -0.95 -4.30 6.17
C ARG A 13 -1.25 -3.25 5.10
N ASP A 14 -2.18 -3.53 4.20
CA ASP A 14 -2.58 -2.58 3.15
C ASP A 14 -3.43 -1.44 3.72
N SER A 15 -4.29 -1.73 4.72
CA SER A 15 -4.99 -0.68 5.46
C SER A 15 -4.02 0.23 6.20
N ARG A 16 -2.92 -0.32 6.75
CA ARG A 16 -1.94 0.44 7.52
C ARG A 16 -1.18 1.48 6.70
N VAL A 17 -0.74 1.19 5.46
CA VAL A 17 -0.06 2.21 4.63
C VAL A 17 -1.02 3.34 4.25
N LEU A 18 -2.28 3.01 3.96
CA LEU A 18 -3.30 4.00 3.65
C LEU A 18 -3.62 4.89 4.88
N GLU A 19 -3.70 4.31 6.07
CA GLU A 19 -3.86 5.04 7.32
C GLU A 19 -2.72 6.02 7.57
N GLU A 20 -1.46 5.58 7.40
CA GLU A 20 -0.30 6.47 7.54
C GLU A 20 -0.31 7.60 6.49
N MET A 21 -0.76 7.33 5.26
CA MET A 21 -0.91 8.35 4.22
C MET A 21 -1.97 9.40 4.57
N GLN A 22 -3.10 8.99 5.15
CA GLN A 22 -4.14 9.92 5.64
C GLN A 22 -3.66 10.75 6.84
N ARG A 23 -2.86 10.16 7.73
CA ARG A 23 -2.24 10.89 8.85
C ARG A 23 -1.21 11.89 8.35
N MET A 24 -0.39 11.51 7.37
CA MET A 24 0.59 12.40 6.72
C MET A 24 -0.09 13.64 6.13
N GLU A 25 -1.24 13.47 5.46
CA GLU A 25 -1.99 14.58 4.88
C GLU A 25 -2.41 15.61 5.95
N LYS A 26 -2.87 15.15 7.12
CA LYS A 26 -3.28 16.04 8.22
C LYS A 26 -2.10 16.84 8.78
N VAL A 27 -0.98 16.17 9.06
CA VAL A 27 0.22 16.83 9.59
C VAL A 27 0.81 17.78 8.56
N ALA A 28 0.86 17.39 7.29
CA ALA A 28 1.33 18.23 6.19
C ALA A 28 0.47 19.48 6.04
N GLN A 29 -0.86 19.35 6.06
CA GLN A 29 -1.76 20.50 5.98
C GLN A 29 -1.56 21.44 7.17
N TRP A 30 -1.47 20.91 8.39
CA TRP A 30 -1.21 21.74 9.58
C TRP A 30 0.12 22.51 9.46
N LEU A 31 1.19 21.86 8.98
CA LEU A 31 2.50 22.49 8.79
C LEU A 31 2.47 23.59 7.73
N VAL A 32 1.70 23.40 6.65
CA VAL A 32 1.47 24.43 5.63
C VAL A 32 0.73 25.62 6.23
N ASP A 33 -0.39 25.38 6.93
CA ASP A 33 -1.18 26.43 7.58
C ASP A 33 -0.34 27.21 8.61
N PHE A 34 0.49 26.50 9.38
CA PHE A 34 1.45 27.11 10.30
C PHE A 34 2.46 27.99 9.58
N ALA A 35 3.05 27.51 8.48
CA ALA A 35 4.05 28.25 7.72
C ALA A 35 3.46 29.52 7.07
N GLU A 36 2.21 29.47 6.61
CA GLU A 36 1.50 30.63 6.06
C GLU A 36 1.15 31.67 7.13
N ALA A 37 0.79 31.23 8.33
CA ALA A 37 0.45 32.09 9.46
C ALA A 37 1.66 32.56 10.28
N PHE A 38 2.86 32.09 9.97
CA PHE A 38 4.05 32.32 10.78
C PHE A 38 4.40 33.82 10.88
N GLN A 39 4.57 34.29 12.11
CA GLN A 39 5.06 35.63 12.41
C GLN A 39 6.12 35.57 13.51
N TYR A 40 7.13 36.44 13.41
CA TYR A 40 8.18 36.55 14.41
C TYR A 40 7.92 37.72 15.37
N PRO A 41 8.19 37.58 16.67
CA PRO A 41 8.69 36.39 17.36
C PRO A 41 7.60 35.32 17.54
N ILE A 42 8.00 34.06 17.47
CA ILE A 42 7.11 32.93 17.71
C ILE A 42 6.96 32.70 19.23
N GLU A 43 5.75 32.34 19.65
CA GLU A 43 5.44 31.96 21.02
C GLU A 43 6.05 30.59 21.35
N GLU A 44 6.53 30.39 22.58
CA GLU A 44 7.19 29.14 22.99
C GLU A 44 6.27 27.92 22.85
N GLU A 45 4.98 28.07 23.19
CA GLU A 45 3.96 27.02 22.99
C GLU A 45 3.84 26.60 21.52
N LYS A 46 3.87 27.58 20.59
CA LYS A 46 3.87 27.32 19.15
C LYS A 46 5.13 26.58 18.69
N VAL A 47 6.28 26.82 19.30
CA VAL A 47 7.52 26.08 18.99
C VAL A 47 7.39 24.61 19.39
N ASP A 48 6.86 24.36 20.59
CA ASP A 48 6.64 23.00 21.08
C ASP A 48 5.62 22.24 20.21
N GLU A 49 4.53 22.90 19.81
CA GLU A 49 3.54 22.32 18.88
C GLU A 49 4.18 21.90 17.55
N VAL A 50 5.01 22.76 16.95
CA VAL A 50 5.72 22.44 15.70
C VAL A 50 6.67 21.26 15.89
N ALA A 51 7.39 21.21 17.01
CA ALA A 51 8.29 20.10 17.31
C ALA A 51 7.53 18.77 17.41
N VAL A 52 6.35 18.75 18.03
CA VAL A 52 5.47 17.58 18.09
C VAL A 52 5.01 17.16 16.69
N GLN A 53 4.55 18.10 15.87
CA GLN A 53 4.06 17.81 14.52
C GLN A 53 5.18 17.28 13.61
N VAL A 54 6.40 17.83 13.72
CA VAL A 54 7.56 17.33 12.97
C VAL A 54 7.97 15.93 13.44
N ALA A 55 7.90 15.65 14.75
CA ALA A 55 8.18 14.33 15.28
C ALA A 55 7.13 13.30 14.81
N GLU A 56 5.84 13.66 14.79
CA GLU A 56 4.78 12.82 14.25
C GLU A 56 5.00 12.55 12.76
N LEU A 57 5.35 13.56 11.97
CA LEU A 57 5.65 13.40 10.54
C LEU A 57 6.81 12.41 10.32
N ALA A 58 7.88 12.51 11.11
CA ALA A 58 9.01 11.61 11.02
C ALA A 58 8.61 10.15 11.35
N GLU A 59 7.75 9.95 12.35
CA GLU A 59 7.22 8.62 12.69
C GLU A 59 6.36 8.04 11.56
N ILE A 60 5.48 8.86 10.97
CA ILE A 60 4.63 8.47 9.84
C ILE A 60 5.50 8.04 8.65
N CYS A 61 6.52 8.83 8.29
CA CYS A 61 7.43 8.48 7.20
C CYS A 61 8.14 7.13 7.45
N ARG A 62 8.58 6.87 8.68
CA ARG A 62 9.19 5.57 9.05
C ARG A 62 8.20 4.43 8.88
N LYS A 63 6.97 4.58 9.39
CA LYS A 63 5.93 3.54 9.28
C LYS A 63 5.51 3.28 7.84
N MET A 64 5.47 4.33 7.00
CA MET A 64 5.24 4.19 5.57
C MET A 64 6.37 3.40 4.90
N GLU A 65 7.64 3.72 5.17
CA GLU A 65 8.78 3.01 4.61
C GLU A 65 8.76 1.51 4.98
N GLU A 66 8.45 1.19 6.24
CA GLU A 66 8.28 -0.18 6.73
C GLU A 66 7.11 -0.91 6.03
N GLY A 67 6.01 -0.21 5.73
CA GLY A 67 4.79 -0.78 5.14
C GLY A 67 4.83 -0.94 3.61
N LEU A 68 5.64 -0.15 2.91
CA LEU A 68 5.73 -0.18 1.44
C LEU A 68 6.30 -1.52 0.91
N VAL A 69 7.26 -2.11 1.61
CA VAL A 69 7.88 -3.38 1.19
C VAL A 69 6.88 -4.55 1.23
N PRO A 70 6.10 -4.75 2.30
CA PRO A 70 4.99 -5.71 2.31
C PRO A 70 3.96 -5.43 1.20
N LEU A 71 3.49 -4.19 1.05
CA LEU A 71 2.52 -3.81 0.01
C LEU A 71 3.02 -4.19 -1.40
N GLN A 72 4.28 -3.91 -1.70
CA GLN A 72 4.89 -4.30 -2.98
C GLN A 72 4.87 -5.82 -3.21
N GLN A 73 5.09 -6.62 -2.16
CA GLN A 73 5.04 -8.08 -2.26
C GLN A 73 3.62 -8.58 -2.52
N GLN A 74 2.61 -7.99 -1.86
CA GLN A 74 1.20 -8.32 -2.08
C GLN A 74 0.79 -8.03 -3.54
N VAL A 75 1.10 -6.84 -4.05
CA VAL A 75 0.84 -6.46 -5.45
C VAL A 75 1.50 -7.44 -6.41
N ARG A 76 2.76 -7.81 -6.14
CA ARG A 76 3.51 -8.79 -6.94
C ARG A 76 2.82 -10.15 -6.92
N GLU A 77 2.41 -10.64 -5.77
CA GLU A 77 1.76 -11.94 -5.63
C GLU A 77 0.45 -11.99 -6.43
N VAL A 78 -0.41 -10.98 -6.26
CA VAL A 78 -1.68 -10.87 -6.99
C VAL A 78 -1.43 -10.85 -8.50
N PHE A 79 -0.44 -10.08 -8.97
CA PHE A 79 -0.07 -10.07 -10.38
C PHE A 79 0.36 -11.46 -10.89
N HIS A 80 1.20 -12.17 -10.14
CA HIS A 80 1.61 -13.53 -10.53
C HIS A 80 0.43 -14.50 -10.57
N ARG A 81 -0.51 -14.39 -9.62
CA ARG A 81 -1.73 -15.21 -9.61
C ARG A 81 -2.59 -14.94 -10.85
N ILE A 82 -2.76 -13.68 -11.23
CA ILE A 82 -3.51 -13.29 -12.45
C ILE A 82 -2.84 -13.86 -13.70
N VAL A 83 -1.52 -13.68 -13.84
CA VAL A 83 -0.77 -14.17 -15.01
C VAL A 83 -0.83 -15.69 -15.10
N ARG A 84 -0.64 -16.39 -13.98
CA ARG A 84 -0.73 -17.86 -13.93
C ARG A 84 -2.12 -18.35 -14.32
N SER A 85 -3.16 -17.78 -13.72
CA SER A 85 -4.54 -18.14 -14.02
C SER A 85 -4.87 -17.96 -15.51
N ARG A 86 -4.41 -16.86 -16.13
CA ARG A 86 -4.58 -16.65 -17.57
C ARG A 86 -3.82 -17.68 -18.41
N ALA A 87 -2.60 -18.04 -18.02
CA ALA A 87 -1.83 -19.06 -18.72
C ALA A 87 -2.52 -20.44 -18.67
N GLU A 88 -3.05 -20.83 -17.50
CA GLU A 88 -3.82 -22.06 -17.32
C GLU A 88 -5.07 -22.08 -18.20
N VAL A 89 -5.82 -20.98 -18.26
CA VAL A 89 -7.01 -20.86 -19.14
C VAL A 89 -6.63 -21.01 -20.61
N LEU A 90 -5.53 -20.39 -21.06
CA LEU A 90 -5.08 -20.50 -22.44
C LEU A 90 -4.65 -21.94 -22.79
N ASP A 91 -4.00 -22.63 -21.85
CA ASP A 91 -3.60 -24.03 -22.03
C ASP A 91 -4.82 -24.94 -22.21
N VAL A 92 -5.88 -24.74 -21.41
CA VAL A 92 -7.15 -25.48 -21.56
C VAL A 92 -7.79 -25.23 -22.93
N ILE A 93 -7.82 -23.98 -23.40
CA ILE A 93 -8.40 -23.63 -24.71
C ILE A 93 -7.62 -24.30 -25.86
N ASP A 94 -6.28 -24.29 -25.77
CA ASP A 94 -5.40 -24.93 -26.76
C ASP A 94 -5.62 -26.46 -26.81
N GLN A 95 -5.74 -27.11 -25.64
CA GLN A 95 -6.07 -28.53 -25.56
C GLN A 95 -7.44 -28.85 -26.20
N VAL A 96 -8.46 -28.03 -25.94
CA VAL A 96 -9.79 -28.19 -26.54
C VAL A 96 -9.72 -28.05 -28.06
N GLY A 97 -9.02 -27.04 -28.58
CA GLY A 97 -8.86 -26.82 -30.02
C GLY A 97 -8.15 -27.99 -30.74
N LYS A 98 -7.15 -28.59 -30.09
CA LYS A 98 -6.46 -29.80 -30.59
C LYS A 98 -7.39 -31.02 -30.61
N SER A 99 -8.21 -31.19 -29.57
CA SER A 99 -9.16 -32.31 -29.49
C SER A 99 -10.33 -32.20 -30.47
N SER A 100 -10.66 -30.99 -30.96
CA SER A 100 -11.71 -30.77 -31.95
C SER A 100 -11.23 -30.83 -33.41
N ALA A 101 -9.95 -31.13 -33.67
CA ALA A 101 -9.44 -31.23 -35.03
C ALA A 101 -10.12 -32.41 -35.76
N PRO A 102 -10.71 -32.21 -36.97
CA PRO A 102 -11.35 -33.29 -37.71
C PRO A 102 -10.31 -34.35 -38.09
N VAL A 103 -10.65 -35.63 -37.90
CA VAL A 103 -9.86 -36.75 -38.40
C VAL A 103 -9.80 -36.66 -39.93
N PRO A 104 -8.61 -36.59 -40.56
CA PRO A 104 -8.52 -36.63 -42.01
C PRO A 104 -8.93 -38.02 -42.51
N TYR A 105 -9.90 -38.06 -43.42
CA TYR A 105 -10.32 -39.26 -44.16
C TYR A 105 -9.42 -39.51 -45.38
#